data_AF-A0A1G2X4M0-F1
#
_entry.id   AF-A0A1G2X4M0-F1
#
_cell.length_a   1.000
_cell.length_b   1.000
_cell.length_c   1.000
_cell.angle_alpha   90.00
_cell.angle_beta   90.00
_cell.angle_gamma   90.00
#
_symmetry.space_group_name_H-M   'P 1'
#
loop_
_entity.id
_entity.type
_entity.pdbx_description
1 polymer ?
#
loop_
_entity_poly.entity_id
_entity_poly.type
_entity_poly.pdbx_seq_one_letter_code
_entity_poly.pdbx_strand_id
1 'polypeptide(L)' 'MEMLLDVIRVEPQKDNMLLLVFENHEKRLFDMNPYLEKKPFTKLKHLPLFMKATVAYGTVVWPGNIDIAPETLWDYSKRA' A
#
# COMPACT_ATOMS: atom_id res chain seq x y z
N MET A 1 16.20 13.37 -5.40
CA MET A 1 15.38 13.81 -4.24
C MET A 1 14.21 12.87 -4.23
N GLU A 2 14.14 11.98 -3.24
CA GLU A 2 12.97 11.12 -3.08
C GLU A 2 11.77 12.02 -2.77
N MET A 3 10.68 11.87 -3.52
CA MET A 3 9.45 12.56 -3.22
C MET A 3 8.77 11.82 -2.08
N LEU A 4 8.83 12.41 -0.89
CA LEU A 4 8.08 11.96 0.27
C LEU A 4 6.69 12.57 0.19
N LEU A 5 5.71 11.77 -0.20
CA LEU A 5 4.31 12.15 -0.23
C LEU A 5 3.54 11.24 0.70
N ASP A 6 2.81 11.83 1.63
CA ASP A 6 1.93 11.06 2.51
C ASP A 6 0.80 10.40 1.72
N VAL A 7 0.49 9.15 2.06
CA VAL A 7 -0.72 8.49 1.62
C VAL A 7 -1.87 8.99 2.48
N ILE A 8 -2.90 9.55 1.85
CA ILE A 8 -4.08 10.09 2.55
C ILE A 8 -5.30 9.16 2.43
N ARG A 9 -5.30 8.24 1.45
CA ARG A 9 -6.35 7.22 1.30
C ARG A 9 -5.80 5.96 0.66
N VAL A 10 -6.30 4.80 1.10
CA VAL A 10 -6.05 3.49 0.49
C VAL A 10 -7.36 2.75 0.31
N GLU A 11 -7.49 2.03 -0.80
CA GLU A 11 -8.58 1.10 -1.08
C GLU A 11 -7.98 -0.22 -1.58
N PRO A 12 -7.98 -1.29 -0.76
CA PRO A 12 -7.49 -2.60 -1.18
C PRO A 12 -8.51 -3.29 -2.11
N GLN A 13 -8.00 -3.97 -3.15
CA GLN A 13 -8.78 -4.66 -4.16
C GLN A 13 -8.54 -6.18 -4.11
N LYS A 14 -9.48 -6.97 -4.64
CA LYS A 14 -9.47 -8.45 -4.52
C LYS A 14 -8.37 -9.14 -5.34
N ASP A 15 -7.74 -8.42 -6.26
CA ASP A 15 -6.64 -8.84 -7.13
C ASP A 15 -5.25 -8.51 -6.54
N ASN A 16 -5.19 -8.23 -5.23
CA ASN A 16 -4.01 -7.78 -4.51
C ASN A 16 -3.48 -6.41 -4.96
N MET A 17 -4.34 -5.57 -5.54
CA MET A 17 -4.01 -4.19 -5.84
C MET A 17 -4.37 -3.26 -4.67
N LEU A 18 -3.65 -2.15 -4.54
CA LEU A 18 -4.01 -1.03 -3.70
C LEU A 18 -4.25 0.19 -4.58
N LEU A 19 -5.44 0.79 -4.47
CA LEU A 19 -5.68 2.12 -5.00
C LEU A 19 -5.32 3.15 -3.92
N LEU A 20 -4.27 3.92 -4.19
CA LEU A 20 -3.70 4.92 -3.31
C LEU A 20 -4.12 6.32 -3.75
N VAL A 21 -4.32 7.21 -2.78
CA VAL A 21 -4.37 8.66 -3.01
C VAL A 21 -3.31 9.30 -2.14
N PHE A 22 -2.43 10.07 -2.77
CA PHE A 22 -1.37 10.82 -2.09
C PHE A 22 -1.83 12.24 -1.76
N GLU A 23 -1.14 12.93 -0.86
CA GLU A 23 -1.47 14.30 -0.42
C GLU A 23 -1.46 15.34 -1.56
N ASN A 24 -0.73 15.06 -2.65
CA ASN A 24 -0.77 15.86 -3.88
C ASN A 24 -2.01 15.58 -4.75
N HIS A 25 -2.96 14.78 -4.26
CA HIS A 25 -4.18 14.34 -4.92
C HIS A 25 -3.97 13.36 -6.09
N GLU A 26 -2.75 12.87 -6.33
CA GLU A 26 -2.53 11.83 -7.34
C GLU A 26 -3.11 10.49 -6.88
N LYS A 27 -3.83 9.84 -7.80
CA LYS A 27 -4.31 8.47 -7.63
C LYS A 27 -3.36 7.50 -8.31
N ARG A 28 -2.98 6.45 -7.61
CA ARG A 28 -2.01 5.47 -8.10
C ARG A 28 -2.39 4.06 -7.72
N LEU A 29 -2.07 3.10 -8.59
CA LEU A 29 -2.28 1.68 -8.37
C LEU A 29 -0.95 1.01 -8.00
N PHE A 30 -0.95 0.29 -6.89
CA PHE A 30 0.21 -0.46 -6.40
C PHE A 30 -0.09 -1.96 -6.41
N ASP A 31 0.78 -2.75 -7.05
CA ASP A 31 0.65 -4.21 -7.15
C ASP A 31 1.39 -4.88 -5.98
N MET A 32 0.65 -5.58 -5.11
CA MET A 32 1.25 -6.29 -3.98
C MET A 32 1.77 -7.68 -4.34
N ASN A 33 1.43 -8.26 -5.49
CA ASN A 33 1.83 -9.62 -5.87
C ASN A 33 3.35 -9.88 -5.74
N PRO A 34 4.25 -8.96 -6.15
CA PRO A 34 5.70 -9.14 -5.99
C PRO A 34 6.19 -9.21 -4.53
N TYR A 35 5.38 -8.72 -3.59
CA TYR A 35 5.70 -8.61 -2.18
C TYR A 35 5.13 -9.75 -1.35
N LEU A 36 4.00 -10.34 -1.75
CA LEU A 36 3.28 -11.38 -0.98
C LEU A 36 4.10 -12.62 -0.67
N GLU A 37 5.19 -12.90 -1.40
CA GLU A 37 6.11 -14.01 -1.12
C GLU A 37 7.21 -13.66 -0.11
N LYS A 38 7.34 -12.41 0.30
CA LYS A 38 8.39 -11.91 1.18
C LYS A 38 7.86 -11.64 2.59
N LYS A 39 8.60 -12.00 3.63
CA LYS A 39 8.26 -11.59 5.01
C LYS A 39 8.45 -10.06 5.13
N PRO A 40 7.56 -9.34 5.85
CA PRO A 40 6.41 -9.82 6.62
C PRO A 40 5.11 -9.99 5.81
N PHE A 41 5.09 -9.61 4.53
CA PHE A 41 3.89 -9.57 3.67
C PHE A 41 3.28 -10.94 3.34
N THR A 42 3.99 -12.04 3.59
CA THR A 42 3.40 -13.40 3.48
C THR A 42 2.13 -13.58 4.31
N LYS A 43 1.96 -12.83 5.41
CA LYS A 43 0.73 -12.81 6.21
C LYS A 43 -0.46 -12.24 5.44
N LEU A 44 -0.22 -11.33 4.50
CA LEU A 44 -1.24 -10.65 3.70
C LEU A 44 -1.80 -11.52 2.57
N LYS A 45 -1.24 -12.71 2.30
CA LYS A 45 -1.86 -13.69 1.39
C LYS A 45 -3.27 -14.09 1.83
N HIS A 46 -3.57 -13.97 3.13
CA HIS A 46 -4.92 -14.11 3.63
C HIS A 46 -5.73 -12.87 3.23
N LEU A 47 -6.59 -13.01 2.21
CA LEU A 47 -7.43 -11.93 1.69
C LEU A 47 -8.19 -11.15 2.79
N PRO A 48 -8.76 -11.77 3.84
CA PRO A 48 -9.41 -11.01 4.91
C PRO A 48 -8.46 -10.09 5.70
N LEU A 49 -7.17 -10.42 5.79
CA LEU A 49 -6.16 -9.55 6.39
C LEU A 49 -5.74 -8.46 5.40
N PHE A 50 -5.51 -8.80 4.13
CA PHE A 50 -5.17 -7.84 3.07
C PHE A 50 -6.19 -6.70 2.97
N MET A 51 -7.49 -7.05 3.02
CA MET A 51 -8.59 -6.08 2.93
C MET A 51 -8.68 -5.13 4.14
N LYS A 52 -7.87 -5.32 5.18
CA LYS A 52 -7.76 -4.42 6.33
C LYS A 52 -6.67 -3.35 6.15
N ALA A 53 -6.20 -3.13 4.93
CA ALA A 53 -5.30 -2.02 4.62
C ALA A 53 -5.95 -0.70 5.06
N THR A 54 -5.22 0.10 5.84
CA THR A 54 -5.66 1.41 6.33
C THR A 54 -4.49 2.40 6.26
N VAL A 55 -4.79 3.69 6.33
CA VAL A 55 -3.76 4.72 6.42
C VAL A 55 -3.47 5.03 7.89
N ALA A 56 -2.19 5.04 8.27
CA ALA A 56 -1.70 5.57 9.53
C ALA A 56 -0.29 6.14 9.35
N TYR A 57 0.04 7.23 10.06
CA TYR A 57 1.38 7.85 10.02
C TYR A 57 1.88 8.20 8.61
N GLY A 58 0.99 8.66 7.73
CA GLY A 58 1.32 9.01 6.35
C GLY A 58 1.52 7.81 5.42
N THR A 59 1.22 6.58 5.86
CA THR A 59 1.44 5.38 5.04
C THR A 59 0.38 4.30 5.19
N VAL A 60 0.49 3.24 4.37
CA VAL A 60 -0.41 2.07 4.41
C VAL A 60 0.07 1.06 5.43
N VAL A 61 -0.83 0.68 6.33
CA VAL A 61 -0.61 -0.27 7.41
C VAL A 61 -1.69 -1.37 7.43
N TRP A 62 -1.33 -2.52 7.99
CA TRP A 62 -2.21 -3.64 8.29
C TRP A 62 -2.07 -4.08 9.75
N PRO A 63 -3.07 -4.79 10.30
CA PRO A 63 -2.93 -5.44 11.60
C PRO A 63 -1.72 -6.39 11.65
N GLY A 64 -1.05 -6.44 12.80
CA GLY A 64 0.12 -7.30 13.00
C GLY A 64 1.46 -6.64 12.66
N ASN A 65 1.53 -5.31 12.74
CA ASN A 65 2.74 -4.50 12.55
C ASN A 65 3.36 -4.70 11.16
N ILE A 66 2.52 -4.55 10.14
CA ILE A 66 2.91 -4.63 8.73
C ILE A 66 2.59 -3.28 8.11
N ASP A 67 3.57 -2.68 7.46
CA ASP A 67 3.48 -1.42 6.76
C ASP A 67 4.34 -1.46 5.50
N ILE A 68 4.09 -0.52 4.60
CA ILE A 68 4.96 -0.24 3.45
C ILE A 68 5.25 1.24 3.53
N ALA A 69 6.50 1.65 3.42
CA ALA A 69 6.86 3.06 3.50
C ALA A 69 6.30 3.86 2.30
N PRO A 70 5.92 5.14 2.49
CA PRO A 70 5.23 5.93 1.48
C PRO A 70 6.05 6.14 0.20
N GLU A 71 7.38 6.25 0.31
CA GLU A 71 8.30 6.34 -0.82
C GLU A 71 8.27 5.08 -1.70
N THR A 72 8.19 3.90 -1.08
CA THR A 72 8.04 2.64 -1.82
C THR A 72 6.71 2.61 -2.55
N LEU A 73 5.63 3.04 -1.87
CA LEU A 73 4.32 3.13 -2.49
C LEU A 73 4.31 4.11 -3.66
N TRP A 74 4.99 5.24 -3.55
CA TRP A 74 5.10 6.24 -4.62
C TRP A 74 5.89 5.72 -5.83
N ASP A 75 7.10 5.22 -5.59
CA ASP A 75 8.06 4.85 -6.65
C ASP A 75 7.59 3.65 -7.48
N TYR A 76 6.92 2.68 -6.86
CA TYR A 76 6.52 1.43 -7.52
C TYR A 76 5.04 1.37 -7.92
N SER A 77 4.22 2.34 -7.49
CA SER A 77 2.85 2.47 -8.02
C SER A 77 2.85 3.16 -9.38
N LYS A 78 1.78 2.95 -10.15
CA LYS A 78 1.56 3.61 -11.44
C LYS A 78 0.38 4.57 -11.32
N ARG A 79 0.42 5.70 -12.04
CA ARG A 79 -0.75 6.59 -12.15
C ARG A 79 -1.96 5.80 -12.68
N ALA A 80 -3.08 5.92 -11.98
CA ALA A 80 -4.35 5.28 -12.32
C ALA A 80 -5.10 6.06 -13.41
#